data_AF-A0A956X7A5-F1
#
_entry.id   AF-A0A956X7A5-F1
#
_cell.length_a   1.000
_cell.length_b   1.000
_cell.length_c   1.000
_cell.angle_alpha   90.00
_cell.angle_beta   90.00
_cell.angle_gamma   90.00
#
_symmetry.space_group_name_H-M   'P 1'
#
loop_
_entity.id
_entity.type
_entity.pdbx_description
1 polymer ?
#
loop_
_entity_poly.entity_id
_entity_poly.type
_entity_poly.pdbx_seq_one_letter_code
_entity_poly.pdbx_strand_id
1 'polypeptide(L)'
;MQSRRPHFLISLVAMAILVILAGCASGGVETAVTPAPVATVPTVLESSAVGGSEPVVEAAAAPETAVPIPSEPTATLPPTNTPIPPTATAVPPTPTPTPLPINGIPVSDIVVLPPEVRSHLHEIAAVGQAQGRDAHTFSKLGDSTSLNPNFLGKFDDPTAYNLGDYAFLQPTIDYYQGHFARYGVAARNGLHSWSVFDPLWADKKWCEPNEDVLACEFR
;
A
#
# COMPACT_ATOMS: atom_id res chain seq x y z
N MET A 1 66.76 35.42 1.70
CA MET A 1 65.43 35.02 1.18
C MET A 1 64.70 34.29 2.29
N GLN A 2 63.85 35.01 3.01
CA GLN A 2 63.30 34.61 4.32
C GLN A 2 61.96 33.88 4.17
N SER A 3 61.81 32.79 4.91
CA SER A 3 60.68 31.87 4.95
C SER A 3 59.35 32.56 5.28
N ARG A 4 58.51 32.81 4.26
CA ARG A 4 57.12 33.31 4.40
C ARG A 4 56.05 32.20 4.38
N ARG A 5 56.47 30.92 4.37
CA ARG A 5 55.56 29.77 4.28
C ARG A 5 54.69 29.49 5.52
N PRO A 6 55.12 29.72 6.78
CA PRO A 6 54.30 29.31 7.93
C PRO A 6 53.10 30.24 8.17
N HIS A 7 53.23 31.54 7.90
CA HIS A 7 52.15 32.50 8.12
C HIS A 7 50.99 32.35 7.12
N PHE A 8 51.28 31.90 5.89
CA PHE A 8 50.24 31.69 4.87
C PHE A 8 49.36 30.46 5.18
N LEU A 9 49.97 29.38 5.67
CA LEU A 9 49.25 28.17 6.09
C LEU A 9 48.39 28.42 7.34
N ILE A 10 48.91 29.17 8.32
CA ILE A 10 48.15 29.51 9.53
C ILE A 10 46.93 30.39 9.18
N SER A 11 47.07 31.34 8.24
CA SER A 11 45.96 32.19 7.79
C SER A 11 44.87 31.39 7.05
N LEU A 12 45.25 30.39 6.24
CA LEU A 12 44.31 29.52 5.53
C LEU A 12 43.52 28.61 6.48
N VAL A 13 44.18 28.04 7.48
CA VAL A 13 43.53 27.21 8.50
C VAL A 13 42.58 28.03 9.37
N ALA A 14 42.98 29.24 9.78
CA ALA A 14 42.11 30.14 10.55
C ALA A 14 40.87 30.55 9.76
N MET A 15 41.00 30.82 8.45
CA MET A 15 39.86 31.16 7.60
C MET A 15 38.91 29.98 7.40
N ALA A 16 39.43 28.76 7.23
CA ALA A 16 38.61 27.56 7.12
C ALA A 16 37.82 27.26 8.40
N ILE A 17 38.43 27.45 9.58
CA ILE A 17 37.75 27.29 10.87
C ILE A 17 36.63 28.32 11.04
N LEU A 18 36.86 29.58 10.63
CA LEU A 18 35.85 30.63 10.72
C LEU A 18 34.62 30.36 9.83
N VAL A 19 34.81 29.77 8.65
CA VAL A 19 33.72 29.39 7.74
C VAL A 19 32.89 28.24 8.31
N ILE A 20 33.51 27.28 9.00
CA ILE A 20 32.81 26.15 9.62
C ILE A 20 31.97 26.60 10.82
N LEU A 21 32.43 27.59 11.59
CA LEU A 21 31.69 28.13 12.75
C LEU A 21 30.48 29.00 12.39
N ALA A 22 30.42 29.56 11.18
CA ALA A 22 29.30 30.39 10.72
C ALA A 22 28.10 29.57 10.17
N GLY A 23 28.24 28.26 9.98
CA GLY A 23 27.23 27.41 9.33
C GLY A 23 26.05 26.93 10.20
N CYS A 24 26.05 27.22 11.51
CA CYS A 24 25.05 26.66 12.45
C CYS A 24 23.96 27.65 12.91
N ALA A 25 23.75 28.78 12.23
CA ALA A 25 22.74 29.76 12.62
C ALA A 25 21.63 29.91 11.57
N SER A 26 20.89 28.84 11.28
CA SER A 26 19.54 28.94 10.71
C SER A 26 18.52 28.81 11.85
N GLY A 27 18.34 29.89 12.60
CA GLY A 27 17.26 30.01 13.57
C GLY A 27 15.93 30.14 12.84
N GLY A 28 15.19 29.03 12.76
CA GLY A 28 13.79 29.05 12.37
C GLY A 28 12.98 29.86 13.38
N VAL A 29 12.22 30.84 12.90
CA VAL A 29 11.27 31.61 13.69
C VAL A 29 10.14 30.66 14.09
N GLU A 30 10.14 30.23 15.35
CA GLU A 30 9.06 29.45 15.94
C GLU A 30 7.92 30.42 16.28
N THR A 31 6.93 30.53 15.39
CA THR A 31 5.65 31.16 15.73
C THR A 31 4.95 30.29 16.76
N ALA A 32 4.95 30.75 18.03
CA ALA A 32 4.20 30.15 19.11
C ALA A 32 2.69 30.19 18.79
N VAL A 33 2.12 29.04 18.42
CA VAL A 33 0.68 28.85 18.36
C VAL A 33 0.19 28.58 19.78
N THR A 34 -0.69 29.45 20.28
CA THR A 34 -1.37 29.27 21.55
C THR A 34 -2.24 28.00 21.50
N PRO A 35 -2.05 27.00 22.37
CA PRO A 35 -2.94 25.84 22.41
C PRO A 35 -4.29 26.25 23.00
N ALA A 36 -5.37 25.86 22.32
CA ALA A 36 -6.74 25.93 22.84
C ALA A 36 -6.90 24.98 24.05
N PRO A 37 -7.81 25.28 25.00
CA PRO A 37 -7.99 24.45 26.18
C PRO A 37 -8.47 23.04 25.82
N VAL A 38 -7.70 22.03 26.24
CA VAL A 38 -8.03 20.62 26.12
C VAL A 38 -9.21 20.29 27.04
N ALA A 39 -10.29 19.79 26.45
CA ALA A 39 -11.38 19.19 27.22
C ALA A 39 -10.90 17.85 27.79
N THR A 40 -10.90 17.75 29.12
CA THR A 40 -10.61 16.53 29.87
C THR A 40 -11.72 15.50 29.67
N VAL A 41 -11.41 14.40 28.99
CA VAL A 41 -12.27 13.20 28.94
C VAL A 41 -11.83 12.25 30.05
N PRO A 42 -12.74 11.72 30.89
CA PRO A 42 -12.37 10.86 31.99
C PRO A 42 -11.89 9.48 31.48
N THR A 43 -10.77 9.04 32.04
CA THR A 43 -10.26 7.67 32.02
C THR A 43 -11.27 6.71 32.61
N VAL A 44 -11.76 5.77 31.80
CA VAL A 44 -12.33 4.52 32.30
C VAL A 44 -11.32 3.42 31.97
N LEU A 45 -10.61 3.00 33.02
CA LEU A 45 -9.87 1.75 33.07
C LEU A 45 -10.90 0.62 33.16
N GLU A 46 -10.88 -0.33 32.24
CA GLU A 46 -11.13 -1.71 32.63
C GLU A 46 -10.38 -2.70 31.74
N SER A 47 -9.37 -3.26 32.39
CA SER A 47 -8.58 -4.40 31.98
C SER A 47 -9.40 -5.67 32.14
N SER A 48 -9.42 -6.52 31.13
CA SER A 48 -9.69 -7.95 31.30
C SER A 48 -8.87 -8.72 30.28
N ALA A 49 -7.68 -9.12 30.72
CA ALA A 49 -6.90 -10.17 30.12
C ALA A 49 -7.58 -11.51 30.39
N VAL A 50 -7.80 -12.31 29.35
CA VAL A 50 -8.03 -13.75 29.47
C VAL A 50 -7.01 -14.43 28.58
N GLY A 51 -6.14 -15.19 29.22
CA GLY A 51 -5.15 -16.05 28.61
C GLY A 51 -5.76 -17.29 27.96
N GLY A 52 -4.98 -17.87 27.06
CA GLY A 52 -5.32 -19.11 26.37
C GLY A 52 -4.16 -19.62 25.54
N SER A 53 -3.23 -20.26 26.23
CA SER A 53 -2.21 -21.26 25.84
C SER A 53 -1.89 -21.50 24.36
N GLU A 54 -0.62 -21.28 24.01
CA GLU A 54 0.06 -21.91 22.87
C GLU A 54 0.27 -23.42 23.09
N PRO A 55 0.23 -24.25 22.04
CA PRO A 55 0.96 -25.51 22.01
C PRO A 55 2.26 -25.36 21.22
N VAL A 56 3.36 -25.62 21.93
CA VAL A 56 4.68 -25.95 21.41
C VAL A 56 4.60 -27.27 20.64
N VAL A 57 5.18 -27.33 19.43
CA VAL A 57 5.57 -28.62 18.83
C VAL A 57 7.01 -28.56 18.33
N GLU A 58 7.81 -29.32 19.07
CA GLU A 58 9.19 -29.75 18.97
C GLU A 58 9.68 -30.11 17.55
N ALA A 59 10.89 -29.64 17.24
CA ALA A 59 11.67 -30.07 16.09
C ALA A 59 12.40 -31.39 16.41
N ALA A 60 12.38 -32.34 15.47
CA ALA A 60 13.26 -33.51 15.50
C ALA A 60 13.88 -33.72 14.12
N ALA A 61 15.21 -33.79 14.09
CA ALA A 61 16.05 -33.96 12.92
C ALA A 61 16.66 -35.38 12.85
N ALA A 62 16.71 -35.91 11.61
CA ALA A 62 17.67 -36.86 11.02
C ALA A 62 17.72 -38.31 11.59
N PRO A 63 18.12 -39.35 10.80
CA PRO A 63 19.36 -39.35 10.02
C PRO A 63 19.24 -39.78 8.54
N GLU A 64 20.28 -39.36 7.83
CA GLU A 64 20.67 -39.64 6.46
C GLU A 64 21.15 -41.09 6.32
N THR A 65 20.72 -41.79 5.27
CA THR A 65 21.28 -43.09 4.87
C THR A 65 21.53 -43.08 3.37
N ALA A 66 22.81 -43.11 3.00
CA ALA A 66 23.27 -43.18 1.62
C ALA A 66 23.19 -44.63 1.10
N VAL A 67 22.59 -44.82 -0.08
CA VAL A 67 22.54 -46.09 -0.83
C VAL A 67 22.75 -45.76 -2.33
N PRO A 68 23.47 -46.59 -3.11
CA PRO A 68 24.24 -46.12 -4.26
C PRO A 68 23.45 -46.07 -5.58
N ILE A 69 24.02 -45.33 -6.53
CA ILE A 69 23.51 -45.05 -7.88
C ILE A 69 23.69 -46.28 -8.80
N PRO A 70 22.62 -46.77 -9.46
CA PRO A 70 22.72 -47.61 -10.64
C PRO A 70 22.57 -46.80 -11.94
N SER A 71 23.39 -47.14 -12.93
CA SER A 71 23.48 -46.50 -14.24
C SER A 71 22.20 -46.54 -15.09
N GLU A 72 21.94 -45.41 -15.72
CA GLU A 72 20.79 -45.09 -16.58
C GLU A 72 20.92 -45.73 -17.99
N PRO A 73 19.85 -46.33 -18.56
CA PRO A 73 19.76 -46.54 -20.00
C PRO A 73 19.21 -45.27 -20.68
N THR A 74 19.86 -44.87 -21.76
CA THR A 74 19.46 -43.74 -22.62
C THR A 74 18.02 -43.90 -23.11
N ALA A 75 17.11 -43.08 -22.57
CA ALA A 75 15.74 -42.96 -23.05
C ALA A 75 15.66 -41.84 -24.10
N THR A 76 15.19 -42.20 -25.29
CA THR A 76 14.81 -41.28 -26.36
C THR A 76 13.70 -40.35 -25.88
N LEU A 77 13.93 -39.03 -25.96
CA LEU A 77 12.94 -38.02 -25.56
C LEU A 77 11.71 -38.08 -26.49
N PRO A 78 10.48 -38.24 -25.95
CA PRO A 78 9.25 -38.04 -26.71
C PRO A 78 9.05 -36.53 -27.03
N PRO A 79 8.24 -36.18 -28.04
CA PRO A 79 8.00 -34.79 -28.39
C PRO A 79 7.45 -34.00 -27.21
N THR A 80 8.13 -32.91 -26.87
CA THR A 80 7.70 -31.93 -25.87
C THR A 80 6.42 -31.27 -26.34
N ASN A 81 5.29 -31.66 -25.76
CA ASN A 81 4.08 -30.85 -25.78
C ASN A 81 4.32 -29.62 -24.91
N THR A 82 4.94 -28.58 -25.47
CA THR A 82 4.95 -27.26 -24.85
C THR A 82 3.50 -26.79 -24.76
N PRO A 83 2.94 -26.55 -23.56
CA PRO A 83 1.62 -25.95 -23.44
C PRO A 83 1.68 -24.58 -24.11
N ILE A 84 0.83 -24.37 -25.12
CA ILE A 84 0.59 -23.04 -25.66
C ILE A 84 0.07 -22.21 -24.48
N PRO A 85 0.69 -21.06 -24.13
CA PRO A 85 0.15 -20.20 -23.09
C PRO A 85 -1.28 -19.84 -23.49
N PRO A 86 -2.26 -19.89 -22.57
CA PRO A 86 -3.63 -19.55 -22.90
C PRO A 86 -3.63 -18.15 -23.51
N THR A 87 -4.07 -18.04 -24.76
CA THR A 87 -4.42 -16.76 -25.36
C THR A 87 -5.38 -16.08 -24.40
N ALA A 88 -5.00 -14.91 -23.88
CA ALA A 88 -5.89 -14.13 -23.03
C ALA A 88 -7.19 -13.88 -23.81
N THR A 89 -8.27 -14.54 -23.39
CA THR A 89 -9.60 -14.28 -23.93
C THR A 89 -9.90 -12.82 -23.63
N ALA A 90 -10.00 -12.00 -24.67
CA ALA A 90 -10.45 -10.62 -24.53
C ALA A 90 -11.85 -10.66 -23.91
N VAL A 91 -11.95 -10.19 -22.66
CA VAL A 91 -13.25 -10.00 -22.02
C VAL A 91 -14.02 -9.01 -22.89
N PRO A 92 -15.22 -9.36 -23.38
CA PRO A 92 -16.02 -8.42 -24.17
C PRO A 92 -16.23 -7.16 -23.35
N PRO A 93 -16.12 -5.95 -23.94
CA PRO A 93 -16.29 -4.72 -23.18
C PRO A 93 -17.69 -4.73 -22.57
N THR A 94 -17.76 -4.77 -21.24
CA THR A 94 -19.02 -4.53 -20.52
C THR A 94 -19.55 -3.18 -20.97
N PRO A 95 -20.82 -3.07 -21.40
CA PRO A 95 -21.39 -1.78 -21.75
C PRO A 95 -21.25 -0.86 -20.54
N THR A 96 -20.37 0.13 -20.66
CA THR A 96 -20.23 1.14 -19.61
C THR A 96 -21.49 2.00 -19.69
N PRO A 97 -22.31 2.06 -18.63
CA PRO A 97 -23.49 2.92 -18.65
C PRO A 97 -23.04 4.36 -18.90
N THR A 98 -23.74 5.07 -19.77
CA THR A 98 -23.54 6.52 -19.90
C THR A 98 -23.87 7.15 -18.55
N PRO A 99 -22.93 7.89 -17.92
CA PRO A 99 -23.20 8.52 -16.64
C PRO A 99 -24.41 9.45 -16.75
N LEU A 100 -25.40 9.25 -15.90
CA LEU A 100 -26.55 10.14 -15.83
C LEU A 100 -26.09 11.52 -15.35
N PRO A 101 -26.63 12.62 -15.90
CA PRO A 101 -26.30 13.96 -15.42
C PRO A 101 -26.74 14.13 -13.96
N ILE A 102 -25.89 14.78 -13.17
CA ILE A 102 -26.17 15.06 -11.76
C ILE A 102 -26.81 16.45 -11.69
N ASN A 103 -28.08 16.52 -11.30
CA ASN A 103 -28.86 17.77 -11.27
C ASN A 103 -28.83 18.54 -12.61
N GLY A 104 -28.84 17.82 -13.74
CA GLY A 104 -28.78 18.40 -15.08
C GLY A 104 -27.37 18.78 -15.56
N ILE A 105 -26.33 18.53 -14.76
CA ILE A 105 -24.93 18.77 -15.11
C ILE A 105 -24.31 17.47 -15.63
N PRO A 106 -23.73 17.44 -16.85
CA PRO A 106 -22.98 16.29 -17.33
C PRO A 106 -21.85 15.90 -16.39
N VAL A 107 -21.66 14.60 -16.15
CA VAL A 107 -20.56 14.12 -15.27
C VAL A 107 -19.19 14.53 -15.80
N SER A 108 -19.03 14.67 -17.12
CA SER A 108 -17.80 15.19 -17.75
C SER A 108 -17.41 16.60 -17.30
N ASP A 109 -18.39 17.39 -16.86
CA ASP A 109 -18.17 18.78 -16.43
C ASP A 109 -17.82 18.84 -14.94
N ILE A 110 -18.16 17.79 -14.19
CA ILE A 110 -17.85 17.63 -12.76
C ILE A 110 -16.50 16.92 -12.58
N VAL A 111 -16.26 15.87 -13.36
CA VAL A 111 -15.04 15.05 -13.32
C VAL A 111 -14.26 15.28 -14.62
N VAL A 112 -13.43 16.32 -14.61
CA VAL A 112 -12.62 16.69 -15.79
C VAL A 112 -11.33 15.87 -15.79
N LEU A 113 -11.22 14.97 -16.75
CA LEU A 113 -10.01 14.16 -17.00
C LEU A 113 -9.47 14.47 -18.41
N PRO A 114 -8.57 15.45 -18.55
CA PRO A 114 -7.93 15.77 -19.83
C PRO A 114 -7.24 14.55 -20.46
N PRO A 115 -7.08 14.52 -21.79
CA PRO A 115 -6.44 13.39 -22.48
C PRO A 115 -5.07 13.00 -21.91
N GLU A 116 -4.28 13.98 -21.49
CA GLU A 116 -2.95 13.78 -20.91
C GLU A 116 -3.02 13.08 -19.55
N VAL A 117 -3.99 13.46 -18.71
CA VAL A 117 -4.25 12.79 -17.42
C VAL A 117 -4.67 11.35 -17.66
N ARG A 118 -5.56 11.12 -18.63
CA ARG A 118 -6.01 9.76 -18.99
C ARG A 118 -4.85 8.90 -19.49
N SER A 119 -3.98 9.45 -20.33
CA SER A 119 -2.76 8.77 -20.80
C SER A 119 -1.87 8.38 -19.62
N HIS A 120 -1.63 9.30 -18.70
CA HIS A 120 -0.78 9.04 -17.55
C HIS A 120 -1.37 7.99 -16.59
N LEU A 121 -2.69 7.94 -16.41
CA LEU A 121 -3.33 6.88 -15.62
C LEU A 121 -3.09 5.48 -16.22
N HIS A 122 -3.09 5.36 -17.55
CA HIS A 122 -2.75 4.09 -18.22
C HIS A 122 -1.28 3.71 -17.99
N GLU A 123 -0.37 4.69 -17.99
CA GLU A 123 1.05 4.46 -17.68
C GLU A 123 1.22 3.97 -16.24
N ILE A 124 0.55 4.60 -15.26
CA ILE A 124 0.59 4.18 -13.85
C ILE A 124 0.10 2.73 -13.71
N ALA A 125 -1.01 2.38 -14.36
CA ALA A 125 -1.52 1.00 -14.35
C ALA A 125 -0.52 0.01 -14.94
N ALA A 126 0.10 0.34 -16.08
CA ALA A 126 1.11 -0.50 -16.72
C ALA A 126 2.36 -0.69 -15.83
N VAL A 127 2.81 0.37 -15.15
CA VAL A 127 3.91 0.30 -14.17
C VAL A 127 3.53 -0.63 -13.01
N GLY A 128 2.32 -0.52 -12.48
CA GLY A 128 1.83 -1.40 -11.42
C GLY A 128 1.81 -2.88 -11.84
N GLN A 129 1.32 -3.17 -13.05
CA GLN A 129 1.32 -4.53 -13.60
C GLN A 129 2.74 -5.08 -13.79
N ALA A 130 3.68 -4.25 -14.27
CA ALA A 130 5.09 -4.63 -14.40
C ALA A 130 5.76 -4.92 -13.05
N GLN A 131 5.23 -4.38 -11.94
CA GLN A 131 5.66 -4.66 -10.58
C GLN A 131 4.96 -5.89 -9.96
N GLY A 132 4.08 -6.56 -10.70
CA GLY A 132 3.33 -7.73 -10.22
C GLY A 132 2.10 -7.40 -9.37
N ARG A 133 1.59 -6.17 -9.42
CA ARG A 133 0.34 -5.81 -8.74
C ARG A 133 -0.84 -6.50 -9.41
N ASP A 134 -1.71 -7.10 -8.60
CA ASP A 134 -2.90 -7.79 -9.10
C ASP A 134 -3.93 -6.79 -9.67
N ALA A 135 -4.35 -6.99 -10.91
CA ALA A 135 -5.36 -6.16 -11.56
C ALA A 135 -6.78 -6.43 -11.01
N HIS A 136 -6.99 -7.55 -10.31
CA HIS A 136 -8.26 -7.98 -9.73
C HIS A 136 -8.40 -7.61 -8.25
N THR A 137 -7.51 -6.74 -7.75
CA THR A 137 -7.58 -6.24 -6.37
C THR A 137 -7.63 -4.72 -6.31
N PHE A 138 -8.16 -4.21 -5.21
CA PHE A 138 -8.15 -2.79 -4.90
C PHE A 138 -7.95 -2.57 -3.39
N SER A 139 -7.39 -1.42 -3.06
CA SER A 139 -7.18 -0.98 -1.68
C SER A 139 -8.37 -0.16 -1.21
N LYS A 140 -8.70 -0.28 0.08
CA LYS A 140 -9.67 0.58 0.76
C LYS A 140 -8.91 1.46 1.74
N LEU A 141 -9.08 2.77 1.58
CA LEU A 141 -8.46 3.77 2.44
C LEU A 141 -9.57 4.64 3.05
N GLY A 142 -9.62 4.70 4.37
CA GLY A 142 -10.63 5.52 5.04
C GLY A 142 -10.77 5.25 6.53
N ASP A 143 -11.78 5.90 7.11
CA ASP A 143 -12.08 5.83 8.52
C ASP A 143 -13.02 4.65 8.87
N SER A 144 -13.71 4.75 10.01
CA SER A 144 -14.69 3.76 10.47
C SER A 144 -15.82 3.48 9.48
N THR A 145 -16.12 4.41 8.57
CA THR A 145 -17.16 4.25 7.53
C THR A 145 -16.71 3.38 6.37
N SER A 146 -15.40 3.17 6.22
CA SER A 146 -14.78 2.37 5.16
C SER A 146 -14.38 0.96 5.63
N LEU A 147 -14.75 0.58 6.86
CA LEU A 147 -14.43 -0.71 7.44
C LEU A 147 -15.37 -1.82 6.96
N ASN A 148 -14.81 -3.03 6.86
CA ASN A 148 -15.59 -4.24 6.71
C ASN A 148 -16.39 -4.55 7.99
N PRO A 149 -17.50 -5.30 7.87
CA PRO A 149 -18.12 -5.77 6.63
C PRO A 149 -19.00 -4.71 5.94
N ASN A 150 -19.16 -3.54 6.56
CA ASN A 150 -20.18 -2.57 6.18
C ASN A 150 -19.87 -1.87 4.87
N PHE A 151 -18.60 -1.54 4.62
CA PHE A 151 -18.16 -0.90 3.38
C PHE A 151 -17.75 -1.94 2.35
N LEU A 152 -18.58 -2.06 1.31
CA LEU A 152 -18.40 -2.95 0.14
C LEU A 152 -18.37 -4.46 0.42
N GLY A 153 -18.04 -4.92 1.63
CA GLY A 153 -17.81 -6.34 1.94
C GLY A 153 -18.96 -7.29 1.58
N LYS A 154 -20.21 -6.81 1.53
CA LYS A 154 -21.36 -7.61 1.08
C LYS A 154 -21.27 -8.10 -0.36
N PHE A 155 -20.50 -7.43 -1.22
CA PHE A 155 -20.40 -7.81 -2.63
C PHE A 155 -19.60 -9.10 -2.86
N ASP A 156 -18.89 -9.62 -1.85
CA ASP A 156 -18.28 -10.96 -1.93
C ASP A 156 -19.27 -12.10 -1.69
N ASP A 157 -20.49 -11.81 -1.21
CA ASP A 157 -21.56 -12.79 -1.01
C ASP A 157 -22.76 -12.45 -1.92
N PRO A 158 -22.97 -13.19 -3.02
CA PRO A 158 -24.11 -12.99 -3.93
C PRO A 158 -25.49 -13.09 -3.26
N THR A 159 -25.58 -13.68 -2.07
CA THR A 159 -26.83 -13.77 -1.30
C THR A 159 -27.07 -12.56 -0.39
N ALA A 160 -26.06 -11.69 -0.22
CA ALA A 160 -26.09 -10.54 0.69
C ALA A 160 -26.44 -9.20 0.01
N TYR A 161 -26.66 -9.18 -1.30
CA TYR A 161 -27.03 -7.97 -2.04
C TYR A 161 -28.10 -8.23 -3.13
N ASN A 162 -28.77 -7.16 -3.53
CA ASN A 162 -29.64 -7.11 -4.71
C ASN A 162 -29.37 -5.80 -5.45
N LEU A 163 -28.97 -5.88 -6.72
CA LEU A 163 -28.57 -4.71 -7.50
C LEU A 163 -29.75 -3.90 -8.04
N GLY A 164 -30.96 -4.48 -8.14
CA GLY A 164 -32.12 -3.81 -8.75
C GLY A 164 -31.78 -3.18 -10.11
N ASP A 165 -32.07 -1.88 -10.27
CA ASP A 165 -31.80 -1.11 -11.49
C ASP A 165 -30.29 -0.98 -11.82
N TYR A 166 -29.40 -1.35 -10.89
CA TYR A 166 -27.95 -1.31 -11.05
C TYR A 166 -27.35 -2.66 -11.47
N ALA A 167 -28.14 -3.58 -12.03
CA ALA A 167 -27.67 -4.89 -12.50
C ALA A 167 -26.48 -4.82 -13.46
N PHE A 168 -26.30 -3.69 -14.16
CA PHE A 168 -25.12 -3.42 -15.01
C PHE A 168 -23.79 -3.39 -14.24
N LEU A 169 -23.80 -3.29 -12.91
CA LEU A 169 -22.61 -3.35 -12.05
C LEU A 169 -22.12 -4.78 -11.80
N GLN A 170 -22.93 -5.80 -12.13
CA GLN A 170 -22.57 -7.20 -11.85
C GLN A 170 -21.20 -7.60 -12.45
N PRO A 171 -20.86 -7.25 -13.70
CA PRO A 171 -19.54 -7.58 -14.24
C PRO A 171 -18.36 -6.93 -13.48
N THR A 172 -18.58 -5.76 -12.86
CA THR A 172 -17.56 -5.12 -12.00
C THR A 172 -17.42 -5.87 -10.68
N ILE A 173 -18.52 -6.35 -10.11
CA ILE A 173 -18.49 -7.20 -8.91
C ILE A 173 -17.75 -8.50 -9.22
N ASP A 174 -18.09 -9.17 -10.33
CA ASP A 174 -17.44 -10.40 -10.75
C ASP A 174 -15.92 -10.23 -10.96
N TYR A 175 -15.50 -9.08 -11.51
CA TYR A 175 -14.09 -8.79 -11.79
C TYR A 175 -13.23 -8.69 -10.52
N TYR A 176 -13.80 -8.22 -9.40
CA TYR A 176 -13.11 -8.06 -8.10
C TYR A 176 -13.59 -9.06 -7.04
N GLN A 177 -14.22 -10.16 -7.46
CA GLN A 177 -14.80 -11.16 -6.57
C GLN A 177 -13.75 -11.67 -5.56
N GLY A 178 -14.09 -11.67 -4.27
CA GLY A 178 -13.22 -12.08 -3.17
C GLY A 178 -12.32 -10.96 -2.62
N HIS A 179 -12.34 -9.77 -3.24
CA HIS A 179 -11.54 -8.63 -2.79
C HIS A 179 -12.37 -7.53 -2.13
N PHE A 180 -13.71 -7.61 -2.15
CA PHE A 180 -14.56 -6.60 -1.50
C PHE A 180 -14.49 -6.68 0.03
N ALA A 181 -14.44 -7.88 0.60
CA ALA A 181 -14.33 -8.15 2.04
C ALA A 181 -12.88 -8.36 2.50
N ARG A 182 -11.88 -8.18 1.61
CA ARG A 182 -10.45 -8.19 1.98
C ARG A 182 -10.21 -7.18 3.11
N TYR A 183 -9.46 -7.57 4.12
CA TYR A 183 -9.00 -6.63 5.14
C TYR A 183 -7.94 -5.70 4.55
N GLY A 184 -8.15 -4.39 4.65
CA GLY A 184 -7.19 -3.37 4.25
C GLY A 184 -6.63 -2.67 5.48
N VAL A 185 -5.31 -2.58 5.59
CA VAL A 185 -4.60 -1.91 6.70
C VAL A 185 -4.82 -0.39 6.68
N ALA A 186 -5.19 0.14 5.51
CA ALA A 186 -5.52 1.54 5.31
C ALA A 186 -6.98 1.93 5.64
N ALA A 187 -7.82 1.00 6.08
CA ALA A 187 -9.14 1.30 6.64
C ALA A 187 -9.06 1.16 8.17
N ARG A 188 -9.18 2.28 8.90
CA ARG A 188 -8.98 2.29 10.37
C ARG A 188 -9.94 3.24 11.07
N ASN A 189 -10.36 2.89 12.28
CA ASN A 189 -11.18 3.79 13.09
C ASN A 189 -10.43 5.11 13.38
N GLY A 190 -11.06 6.23 13.03
CA GLY A 190 -10.50 7.57 13.28
C GLY A 190 -9.37 7.98 12.33
N LEU A 191 -9.13 7.25 11.24
CA LEU A 191 -8.14 7.67 10.24
C LEU A 191 -8.61 8.96 9.56
N HIS A 192 -7.71 9.94 9.47
CA HIS A 192 -7.96 11.19 8.78
C HIS A 192 -6.96 11.35 7.63
N SER A 193 -7.27 12.19 6.63
CA SER A 193 -6.46 12.34 5.42
C SER A 193 -4.99 12.70 5.68
N TRP A 194 -4.72 13.52 6.69
CA TRP A 194 -3.35 13.89 7.11
C TRP A 194 -2.56 12.75 7.77
N SER A 195 -3.23 11.74 8.33
CA SER A 195 -2.62 10.64 9.09
C SER A 195 -2.22 9.47 8.19
N VAL A 196 -2.64 9.49 6.94
CA VAL A 196 -2.35 8.45 5.95
C VAL A 196 -0.83 8.28 5.74
N PHE A 197 -0.08 9.37 5.86
CA PHE A 197 1.38 9.39 5.67
C PHE A 197 2.15 9.37 7.01
N ASP A 198 1.46 9.19 8.13
CA ASP A 198 2.09 9.15 9.45
C ASP A 198 2.30 7.69 9.90
N PRO A 199 3.57 7.22 10.02
CA PRO A 199 3.87 5.87 10.48
C PRO A 199 3.34 5.55 11.88
N LEU A 200 3.01 6.55 12.70
CA LEU A 200 2.41 6.32 14.00
C LEU A 200 1.01 5.68 13.90
N TRP A 201 0.34 5.86 12.76
CA TRP A 201 -0.98 5.30 12.49
C TRP A 201 -0.94 3.92 11.84
N ALA A 202 0.22 3.47 11.38
CA ALA A 202 0.40 2.17 10.73
C ALA A 202 0.18 1.01 11.70
N ASP A 203 -0.37 -0.09 11.18
CA ASP A 203 -0.63 -1.27 11.99
C ASP A 203 0.64 -2.05 12.27
N LYS A 204 1.12 -2.04 13.52
CA LYS A 204 2.36 -2.72 13.91
C LYS A 204 2.36 -4.24 13.69
N LYS A 205 1.19 -4.85 13.47
CA LYS A 205 1.09 -6.29 13.15
C LYS A 205 1.39 -6.57 11.67
N TRP A 206 1.08 -5.63 10.78
CA TRP A 206 1.09 -5.84 9.32
C TRP A 206 2.11 -4.98 8.60
N CYS A 207 2.43 -3.82 9.17
CA CYS A 207 3.30 -2.81 8.58
C CYS A 207 4.70 -2.89 9.16
N GLU A 208 5.68 -2.55 8.33
CA GLU A 208 7.09 -2.48 8.71
C GLU A 208 7.35 -1.27 9.64
N PRO A 209 8.43 -1.29 10.44
CA PRO A 209 8.80 -0.16 11.26
C PRO A 209 9.01 1.12 10.44
N ASN A 210 8.38 2.22 10.85
CA ASN A 210 8.39 3.52 10.17
C ASN A 210 7.76 3.54 8.77
N GLU A 211 7.02 2.50 8.38
CA GLU A 211 6.20 2.48 7.16
C GLU A 211 4.91 3.30 7.40
N ASP A 212 4.54 4.17 6.45
CA ASP A 212 3.26 4.87 6.53
C ASP A 212 2.07 3.96 6.14
N VAL A 213 0.85 4.39 6.48
CA VAL A 213 -0.37 3.59 6.30
C VAL A 213 -0.60 3.23 4.83
N LEU A 214 -0.31 4.17 3.92
CA LEU A 214 -0.54 3.96 2.49
C LEU A 214 0.51 3.07 1.85
N ALA A 215 1.78 3.29 2.20
CA ALA A 215 2.88 2.43 1.76
C ALA A 215 2.64 0.97 2.19
N CYS A 216 2.23 0.76 3.44
CA CYS A 216 1.90 -0.55 3.97
C CYS A 216 0.74 -1.23 3.24
N GLU A 217 -0.30 -0.49 2.84
CA GLU A 217 -1.43 -1.04 2.09
C GLU A 217 -1.06 -1.45 0.65
N PHE A 218 -0.07 -0.79 0.05
CA PHE A 218 0.36 -1.05 -1.33
C PHE A 218 1.41 -2.16 -1.46
N ARG A 219 2.03 -2.59 -0.37
CA ARG A 219 3.03 -3.67 -0.33
C ARG A 219 2.38 -5.05 -0.30
#